data_AF-A0A4S4AUS5-F1
#
_entry.id   AF-A0A4S4AUS5-F1
#
_cell.length_a   1.000
_cell.length_b   1.000
_cell.length_c   1.000
_cell.angle_alpha   90.00
_cell.angle_beta   90.00
_cell.angle_gamma   90.00
#
_symmetry.space_group_name_H-M   'P 1'
#
loop_
_entity.id
_entity.type
_entity.pdbx_description
1 polymer ?
#
loop_
_entity_poly.entity_id
_entity_poly.type
_entity_poly.pdbx_seq_one_letter_code
_entity_poly.pdbx_strand_id
1 'polypeptide(L)'
;MNGMVHIDSDTEMHTADRLAAPGPWSLAGGLRAQAGRPPRRTTCHPATVKASVKSFTNPPLPPLAQALHAWEAEGHPQPAARITWLLALRHYLDADPSLGRHPEHSKTRARLLAVAVACDDLPLVRHLGGICHTLGEASLAEELDLVIACWRSGELEPALDLSRRLLFTHPYEARCTALYAAILATLRQPWSFPMPGPAWGDASLCLVPLDHAHCDDFAWAYHDPEIAARCCLPRFADAAEWHAWVDDCRAFGDQMTFAVWHRDWGFVGSVSLVMAEDIGFFYYWIAADFQGLGLGPKAARLLFELAETHWGLRVCYAKCFADNHSSRKGLAKLGFEPLNIHVRTESGNELHFRRVSPGRVPTFDVPEELRFLFQRMASTSQVAEIITAKPREEISI
;
A
#
# COMPACT_ATOMS: atom_id res chain seq x y z
N MET A 1 -41.30 -0.52 51.44
CA MET A 1 -42.58 -0.12 50.84
C MET A 1 -42.71 -0.91 49.55
N ASN A 2 -43.49 -1.98 49.62
CA ASN A 2 -43.78 -2.91 48.53
C ASN A 2 -44.91 -2.34 47.67
N GLY A 3 -44.87 -2.62 46.37
CA GLY A 3 -45.98 -2.39 45.46
C GLY A 3 -45.70 -3.01 44.10
N MET A 4 -46.36 -4.14 43.83
CA MET A 4 -46.33 -4.95 42.62
C MET A 4 -47.72 -4.90 42.00
N VAL A 5 -47.87 -4.54 40.72
CA VAL A 5 -49.07 -4.80 39.89
C VAL A 5 -48.65 -4.97 38.42
N HIS A 6 -49.13 -6.05 37.81
CA HIS A 6 -49.11 -6.40 36.38
C HIS A 6 -50.09 -5.55 35.57
N ILE A 7 -49.75 -5.18 34.33
CA ILE A 7 -50.70 -5.05 33.19
C ILE A 7 -49.98 -5.43 31.88
N ASP A 8 -50.57 -6.38 31.15
CA ASP A 8 -50.33 -6.67 29.73
C ASP A 8 -50.92 -5.56 28.83
N SER A 9 -50.25 -5.26 27.72
CA SER A 9 -50.95 -4.81 26.51
C SER A 9 -50.11 -5.04 25.27
N ASP A 10 -50.68 -5.85 24.39
CA ASP A 10 -50.30 -6.09 23.01
C ASP A 10 -50.03 -4.80 22.23
N THR A 11 -48.99 -4.83 21.39
CA THR A 11 -48.95 -4.01 20.18
C THR A 11 -48.28 -4.84 19.09
N GLU A 12 -49.13 -5.39 18.22
CA GLU A 12 -48.76 -5.89 16.90
C GLU A 12 -48.05 -4.79 16.12
N MET A 13 -46.84 -5.08 15.63
CA MET A 13 -46.20 -4.26 14.62
C MET A 13 -45.68 -5.17 13.52
N HIS A 14 -46.24 -4.94 12.34
CA HIS A 14 -46.07 -5.67 11.09
C HIS A 14 -44.63 -6.17 10.83
N THR A 15 -44.50 -7.49 10.71
CA THR A 15 -43.42 -8.14 9.96
C THR A 15 -43.60 -7.84 8.47
N ALA A 16 -42.86 -6.86 7.97
CA ALA A 16 -42.64 -6.67 6.55
C ALA A 16 -41.41 -7.48 6.13
N ASP A 17 -41.62 -8.36 5.14
CA ASP A 17 -40.60 -9.04 4.36
C ASP A 17 -39.46 -8.09 3.98
N ARG A 18 -38.24 -8.39 4.45
CA ARG A 18 -37.00 -7.93 3.82
C ARG A 18 -36.28 -9.14 3.29
N LEU A 19 -36.37 -9.29 1.97
CA LEU A 19 -35.51 -10.10 1.13
C LEU A 19 -34.04 -9.92 1.54
N ALA A 20 -33.41 -11.05 1.82
CA ALA A 20 -31.98 -11.16 2.08
C ALA A 20 -31.18 -10.72 0.85
N ALA A 21 -30.35 -9.68 1.03
CA ALA A 21 -29.24 -9.39 0.14
C ALA A 21 -27.99 -10.12 0.67
N PRO A 22 -27.18 -10.77 -0.17
CA PRO A 22 -25.96 -11.44 0.28
C PRO A 22 -24.89 -10.40 0.63
N GLY A 23 -24.52 -10.32 1.91
CA GLY A 23 -23.35 -9.57 2.38
C GLY A 23 -22.06 -10.40 2.24
N PRO A 24 -20.90 -9.78 1.96
CA PRO A 24 -19.66 -10.51 1.80
C PRO A 24 -19.01 -10.82 3.16
N TRP A 25 -18.91 -12.12 3.43
CA TRP A 25 -17.89 -12.83 4.23
C TRP A 25 -17.85 -12.65 5.75
N SER A 26 -18.17 -13.74 6.44
CA SER A 26 -17.97 -13.95 7.88
C SER A 26 -17.47 -15.40 8.09
N LEU A 27 -16.36 -15.58 8.82
CA LEU A 27 -16.26 -16.44 10.02
C LEU A 27 -14.82 -16.73 10.46
N ALA A 28 -14.70 -16.96 11.78
CA ALA A 28 -13.53 -17.01 12.65
C ALA A 28 -12.83 -18.38 12.78
N GLY A 29 -11.57 -18.37 13.25
CA GLY A 29 -10.91 -19.52 13.88
C GLY A 29 -9.37 -19.48 13.84
N GLY A 30 -8.71 -19.30 14.99
CA GLY A 30 -7.25 -19.09 15.11
C GLY A 30 -6.40 -20.33 15.43
N LEU A 31 -5.07 -20.16 15.31
CA LEU A 31 -4.03 -21.07 15.86
C LEU A 31 -2.67 -20.36 16.01
N ARG A 32 -1.91 -20.73 17.06
CA ARG A 32 -0.62 -20.14 17.51
C ARG A 32 0.60 -20.71 16.76
N ALA A 33 1.61 -19.87 16.51
CA ALA A 33 2.95 -20.30 16.06
C ALA A 33 4.10 -19.76 16.95
N GLN A 34 5.17 -20.56 17.05
CA GLN A 34 6.38 -20.35 17.88
C GLN A 34 7.48 -19.58 17.13
N ALA A 35 8.35 -18.90 17.88
CA ALA A 35 9.33 -17.93 17.39
C ALA A 35 10.68 -18.51 16.95
N GLY A 36 11.21 -18.03 15.81
CA GLY A 36 12.57 -18.22 15.31
C GLY A 36 13.31 -16.89 15.12
N ARG A 37 14.64 -16.90 15.28
CA ARG A 37 15.54 -15.72 15.37
C ARG A 37 15.64 -14.88 14.07
N PRO A 38 15.88 -13.55 14.16
CA PRO A 38 15.95 -12.65 13.00
C PRO A 38 17.32 -12.64 12.29
N PRO A 39 17.37 -12.33 10.97
CA PRO A 39 18.62 -12.16 10.22
C PRO A 39 19.18 -10.73 10.34
N ARG A 40 20.49 -10.61 10.08
CA ARG A 40 21.31 -9.40 10.23
C ARG A 40 21.12 -8.41 9.07
N ARG A 41 21.02 -7.11 9.41
CA ARG A 41 20.97 -5.98 8.46
C ARG A 41 22.36 -5.61 7.92
N THR A 42 22.44 -5.33 6.63
CA THR A 42 23.59 -4.71 5.93
C THR A 42 23.25 -3.28 5.52
N THR A 43 24.19 -2.35 5.74
CA THR A 43 24.07 -0.92 5.41
C THR A 43 24.56 -0.63 3.98
N CYS A 44 23.76 0.06 3.17
CA CYS A 44 24.14 0.55 1.83
C CYS A 44 24.00 2.08 1.72
N HIS A 45 24.96 2.71 1.03
CA HIS A 45 25.02 4.15 0.73
C HIS A 45 24.09 4.57 -0.44
N PRO A 46 23.53 5.79 -0.43
CA PRO A 46 22.64 6.29 -1.49
C PRO A 46 23.43 7.01 -2.59
N ALA A 47 23.57 6.41 -3.78
CA ALA A 47 24.19 7.09 -4.93
C ALA A 47 23.58 6.75 -6.31
N THR A 48 22.50 5.96 -6.41
CA THR A 48 22.14 5.37 -7.72
C THR A 48 20.64 5.39 -8.02
N VAL A 49 20.03 6.58 -8.15
CA VAL A 49 18.66 6.73 -8.71
C VAL A 49 18.58 7.72 -9.89
N LYS A 50 19.66 8.44 -10.23
CA LYS A 50 19.65 9.46 -11.30
C LYS A 50 19.47 8.94 -12.74
N ALA A 51 19.50 7.63 -13.00
CA ALA A 51 19.67 7.11 -14.36
C ALA A 51 18.41 6.56 -15.07
N SER A 52 17.23 6.48 -14.44
CA SER A 52 16.10 5.76 -15.05
C SER A 52 14.75 6.49 -15.13
N VAL A 53 14.73 7.79 -14.87
CA VAL A 53 13.59 8.64 -15.29
C VAL A 53 13.84 9.00 -16.75
N LYS A 54 13.32 8.19 -17.68
CA LYS A 54 13.32 8.52 -19.12
C LYS A 54 12.77 9.93 -19.27
N SER A 55 13.59 10.82 -19.83
CA SER A 55 13.30 12.20 -20.26
C SER A 55 11.84 12.65 -20.09
N PHE A 56 11.43 12.95 -18.86
CA PHE A 56 10.44 14.01 -18.72
C PHE A 56 11.18 15.26 -19.18
N THR A 57 10.93 15.70 -20.42
CA THR A 57 11.34 17.03 -20.86
C THR A 57 10.49 18.00 -20.05
N ASN A 58 10.92 18.24 -18.81
CA ASN A 58 10.22 19.15 -17.93
C ASN A 58 10.28 20.52 -18.62
N PRO A 59 9.14 21.22 -18.75
CA PRO A 59 9.17 22.62 -19.11
C PRO A 59 10.12 23.35 -18.13
N PRO A 60 10.77 24.44 -18.57
CA PRO A 60 11.63 25.22 -17.68
C PRO A 60 10.83 25.58 -16.42
N LEU A 61 11.34 25.16 -15.26
CA LEU A 61 10.71 25.47 -13.99
C LEU A 61 10.75 27.00 -13.78
N PRO A 62 9.67 27.61 -13.29
CA PRO A 62 9.71 29.02 -12.91
C PRO A 62 10.76 29.26 -11.80
N PRO A 63 11.06 30.49 -11.38
CA PRO A 63 11.79 30.72 -10.14
C PRO A 63 11.01 30.19 -8.92
N LEU A 64 11.70 29.66 -7.89
CA LEU A 64 11.07 29.09 -6.69
C LEU A 64 10.00 30.01 -6.07
N ALA A 65 10.29 31.31 -5.98
CA ALA A 65 9.35 32.28 -5.43
C ALA A 65 8.03 32.36 -6.23
N GLN A 66 8.11 32.26 -7.56
CA GLN A 66 6.92 32.24 -8.42
C GLN A 66 6.17 30.92 -8.28
N ALA A 67 6.89 29.80 -8.17
CA ALA A 67 6.29 28.49 -7.93
C ALA A 67 5.50 28.46 -6.61
N LEU A 68 6.09 28.97 -5.52
CA LEU A 68 5.42 29.06 -4.23
C LEU A 68 4.20 29.99 -4.26
N HIS A 69 4.29 31.13 -4.96
CA HIS A 69 3.14 32.03 -5.11
C HIS A 69 2.00 31.43 -5.94
N ALA A 70 2.32 30.69 -7.01
CA ALA A 70 1.31 29.97 -7.79
C ALA A 70 0.59 28.92 -6.91
N TRP A 71 1.34 28.18 -6.10
CA TRP A 71 0.78 27.22 -5.16
C TRP A 71 -0.16 27.88 -4.13
N GLU A 72 0.25 29.00 -3.53
CA GLU A 72 -0.60 29.75 -2.58
C GLU A 72 -1.91 30.24 -3.20
N ALA A 73 -1.90 30.57 -4.51
CA ALA A 73 -3.08 31.02 -5.22
C ALA A 73 -4.03 29.85 -5.59
N GLU A 74 -3.48 28.68 -5.91
CA GLU A 74 -4.25 27.49 -6.29
C GLU A 74 -4.77 26.71 -5.08
N GLY A 75 -4.17 26.89 -3.90
CA GLY A 75 -4.54 26.25 -2.63
C GLY A 75 -4.05 24.82 -2.53
N HIS A 76 -4.57 23.92 -3.37
CA HIS A 76 -4.18 22.50 -3.39
C HIS A 76 -3.84 22.04 -4.81
N PRO A 77 -2.69 21.37 -5.02
CA PRO A 77 -2.33 20.86 -6.33
C PRO A 77 -3.34 19.78 -6.76
N GLN A 78 -3.65 19.73 -8.05
CA GLN A 78 -4.44 18.62 -8.59
C GLN A 78 -3.60 17.33 -8.60
N PRO A 79 -4.19 16.14 -8.38
CA PRO A 79 -3.49 14.85 -8.46
C PRO A 79 -2.60 14.69 -9.68
N ALA A 80 -3.11 15.04 -10.86
CA ALA A 80 -2.36 14.97 -12.11
C ALA A 80 -1.13 15.89 -12.19
N ALA A 81 -1.07 16.97 -11.37
CA ALA A 81 0.05 17.91 -11.33
C ALA A 81 1.05 17.59 -10.21
N ARG A 82 0.71 16.67 -9.29
CA ARG A 82 1.51 16.38 -8.09
C ARG A 82 2.95 16.07 -8.43
N ILE A 83 3.21 15.11 -9.33
CA ILE A 83 4.57 14.67 -9.62
C ILE A 83 5.46 15.80 -10.17
N THR A 84 4.89 16.69 -10.98
CA THR A 84 5.58 17.88 -11.51
C THR A 84 5.99 18.81 -10.37
N TRP A 85 5.10 19.05 -9.40
CA TRP A 85 5.41 19.81 -8.20
C TRP A 85 6.51 19.16 -7.36
N LEU A 86 6.44 17.84 -7.13
CA LEU A 86 7.45 17.13 -6.35
C LEU A 86 8.84 17.22 -6.98
N LEU A 87 8.91 17.03 -8.30
CA LEU A 87 10.14 17.17 -9.07
C LEU A 87 10.70 18.59 -8.98
N ALA A 88 9.84 19.61 -9.06
CA ALA A 88 10.24 20.99 -8.94
C ALA A 88 10.82 21.30 -7.56
N LEU A 89 10.13 20.92 -6.48
CA LEU A 89 10.57 21.15 -5.10
C LEU A 89 11.94 20.52 -4.83
N ARG A 90 12.13 19.27 -5.25
CA ARG A 90 13.40 18.55 -5.11
C ARG A 90 14.51 19.22 -5.92
N HIS A 91 14.22 19.66 -7.14
CA HIS A 91 15.19 20.37 -7.95
C HIS A 91 15.68 21.65 -7.27
N TYR A 92 14.80 22.44 -6.64
CA TYR A 92 15.24 23.64 -5.93
C TYR A 92 16.11 23.32 -4.71
N LEU A 93 15.79 22.27 -3.97
CA LEU A 93 16.61 21.85 -2.82
C LEU A 93 17.99 21.34 -3.23
N ASP A 94 18.05 20.60 -4.33
CA ASP A 94 19.33 20.16 -4.89
C ASP A 94 20.16 21.31 -5.46
N ALA A 95 19.49 22.31 -6.05
CA ALA A 95 20.13 23.46 -6.68
C ALA A 95 20.71 24.46 -5.67
N ASP A 96 20.13 24.55 -4.47
CA ASP A 96 20.58 25.47 -3.42
C ASP A 96 20.78 24.76 -2.06
N PRO A 97 21.96 24.17 -1.83
CA PRO A 97 22.28 23.52 -0.56
C PRO A 97 22.27 24.47 0.65
N SER A 98 22.31 25.80 0.43
CA SER A 98 22.26 26.77 1.53
C SER A 98 20.89 26.76 2.22
N LEU A 99 19.82 26.41 1.48
CA LEU A 99 18.47 26.23 2.02
C LEU A 99 18.43 25.26 3.20
N GLY A 100 19.34 24.27 3.26
CA GLY A 100 19.38 23.30 4.35
C GLY A 100 20.24 23.69 5.56
N ARG A 101 20.96 24.83 5.52
CA ARG A 101 22.00 25.15 6.51
C ARG A 101 21.88 26.55 7.11
N HIS A 102 21.35 27.49 6.34
CA HIS A 102 21.44 28.91 6.61
C HIS A 102 20.15 29.45 7.27
N PRO A 103 20.22 30.09 8.45
CA PRO A 103 19.04 30.61 9.17
C PRO A 103 18.20 31.62 8.36
N GLU A 104 18.83 32.37 7.44
CA GLU A 104 18.14 33.34 6.57
C GLU A 104 17.07 32.71 5.66
N HIS A 105 17.14 31.39 5.44
CA HIS A 105 16.16 30.66 4.64
C HIS A 105 15.03 30.04 5.46
N SER A 106 14.91 30.33 6.76
CA SER A 106 13.88 29.73 7.63
C SER A 106 12.46 29.88 7.07
N LYS A 107 12.07 31.08 6.61
CA LYS A 107 10.76 31.31 5.97
C LYS A 107 10.56 30.51 4.68
N THR A 108 11.62 30.34 3.88
CA THR A 108 11.56 29.56 2.64
C THR A 108 11.40 28.08 2.94
N ARG A 109 12.14 27.55 3.93
CA ARG A 109 11.99 26.17 4.40
C ARG A 109 10.58 25.88 4.89
N ALA A 110 10.02 26.75 5.73
CA ALA A 110 8.65 26.60 6.24
C ALA A 110 7.62 26.55 5.10
N ARG A 111 7.75 27.43 4.09
CA ARG A 111 6.88 27.40 2.90
C ARG A 111 7.06 26.10 2.10
N LEU A 112 8.30 25.68 1.84
CA LEU A 112 8.58 24.42 1.14
C LEU A 112 8.00 23.20 1.89
N LEU A 113 8.12 23.19 3.22
CA LEU A 113 7.57 22.15 4.07
C LEU A 113 6.04 22.13 3.99
N ALA A 114 5.38 23.29 4.07
CA ALA A 114 3.94 23.40 3.91
C ALA A 114 3.46 22.86 2.54
N VAL A 115 4.17 23.18 1.46
CA VAL A 115 3.86 22.59 0.13
C VAL A 115 4.07 21.08 0.15
N ALA A 116 5.15 20.58 0.74
CA ALA A 116 5.42 19.14 0.82
C ALA A 116 4.31 18.40 1.58
N VAL A 117 3.83 18.97 2.70
CA VAL A 117 2.71 18.44 3.48
C VAL A 117 1.43 18.43 2.65
N ALA A 118 1.11 19.53 1.96
CA ALA A 118 -0.10 19.62 1.13
C ALA A 118 -0.08 18.68 -0.09
N CYS A 119 1.10 18.32 -0.59
CA CYS A 119 1.28 17.30 -1.63
C CYS A 119 1.39 15.88 -1.07
N ASP A 120 1.36 15.69 0.24
CA ASP A 120 1.62 14.41 0.91
C ASP A 120 2.95 13.78 0.45
N ASP A 121 4.00 14.58 0.22
CA ASP A 121 5.36 14.08 -0.11
C ASP A 121 6.11 13.82 1.19
N LEU A 122 5.74 12.74 1.87
CA LEU A 122 6.28 12.40 3.17
C LEU A 122 7.81 12.29 3.22
N PRO A 123 8.52 11.74 2.20
CA PRO A 123 9.98 11.83 2.17
C PRO A 123 10.51 13.26 2.22
N LEU A 124 9.88 14.18 1.50
CA LEU A 124 10.27 15.58 1.50
C LEU A 124 9.89 16.29 2.81
N VAL A 125 8.71 16.01 3.37
CA VAL A 125 8.29 16.46 4.71
C VAL A 125 9.31 16.02 5.75
N ARG A 126 9.77 14.77 5.69
CA ARG A 126 10.80 14.26 6.59
C ARG A 126 12.13 14.97 6.43
N HIS A 127 12.55 15.21 5.19
CA HIS A 127 13.81 15.88 4.91
C HIS A 127 13.78 17.33 5.41
N LEU A 128 12.78 18.11 5.03
CA LEU A 128 12.63 19.51 5.41
C LEU A 128 12.29 19.69 6.88
N GLY A 129 11.33 18.91 7.39
CA GLY A 129 10.96 18.91 8.81
C GLY A 129 12.12 18.50 9.69
N GLY A 130 12.93 17.51 9.29
CA GLY A 130 14.16 17.13 10.00
C GLY A 130 15.20 18.27 10.05
N ILE A 131 15.35 19.03 8.97
CA ILE A 131 16.19 20.23 8.93
C ILE A 131 15.65 21.29 9.89
N CYS A 132 14.36 21.66 9.76
CA CYS A 132 13.73 22.65 10.63
C CYS A 132 13.81 22.26 12.12
N HIS A 133 13.56 21.00 12.45
CA HIS A 133 13.68 20.47 13.81
C HIS A 133 15.12 20.57 14.34
N THR A 134 16.11 20.18 13.54
CA THR A 134 17.53 20.24 13.95
C THR A 134 18.01 21.67 14.18
N LEU A 135 17.50 22.63 13.40
CA LEU A 135 17.81 24.05 13.55
C LEU A 135 17.02 24.74 14.67
N GLY A 136 16.06 24.05 15.31
CA GLY A 136 15.17 24.63 16.31
C GLY A 136 14.19 25.65 15.74
N GLU A 137 13.86 25.52 14.45
CA GLU A 137 12.99 26.44 13.70
C GLU A 137 11.57 25.89 13.52
N ALA A 138 11.37 24.59 13.71
CA ALA A 138 10.08 23.94 13.51
C ALA A 138 9.05 24.42 14.55
N SER A 139 7.90 24.85 14.06
CA SER A 139 6.69 25.04 14.86
C SER A 139 6.12 23.69 15.29
N LEU A 140 5.26 23.69 16.32
CA LEU A 140 4.57 22.48 16.78
C LEU A 140 3.80 21.77 15.67
N ALA A 141 3.19 22.51 14.74
CA ALA A 141 2.49 21.90 13.60
C ALA A 141 3.46 21.14 12.69
N GLU A 142 4.59 21.76 12.35
CA GLU A 142 5.62 21.15 11.50
C GLU A 142 6.30 19.94 12.17
N GLU A 143 6.46 19.96 13.50
CA GLU A 143 6.96 18.79 14.23
C GLU A 143 5.96 17.63 14.23
N LEU A 144 4.65 17.92 14.35
CA LEU A 144 3.61 16.89 14.20
C LEU A 144 3.62 16.29 12.78
N ASP A 145 3.76 17.13 11.75
CA ASP A 145 3.86 16.67 10.35
C ASP A 145 5.10 15.78 10.14
N LEU A 146 6.23 16.12 10.75
CA LEU A 146 7.44 15.29 10.73
C LEU A 146 7.20 13.91 11.38
N VAL A 147 6.51 13.88 12.53
CA VAL A 147 6.16 12.62 13.21
C VAL A 147 5.24 11.76 12.32
N ILE A 148 4.21 12.37 11.73
CA ILE A 148 3.27 11.69 10.81
C ILE A 148 4.03 11.10 9.63
N ALA A 149 4.93 11.88 9.02
CA ALA A 149 5.69 11.45 7.87
C ALA A 149 6.65 10.29 8.20
N CYS A 150 7.30 10.31 9.37
CA CYS A 150 8.08 9.17 9.87
C CYS A 150 7.21 7.92 10.09
N TRP A 151 6.06 8.08 10.74
CA TRP A 151 5.15 6.97 11.05
C TRP A 151 4.61 6.29 9.78
N ARG A 152 4.01 7.05 8.87
CA ARG A 152 3.43 6.56 7.60
C ARG A 152 4.49 5.96 6.66
N SER A 153 5.74 6.42 6.74
CA SER A 153 6.86 5.81 6.00
C SER A 153 7.37 4.48 6.58
N GLY A 154 6.78 3.99 7.69
CA GLY A 154 7.25 2.79 8.40
C GLY A 154 8.46 3.03 9.30
N GLU A 155 8.88 4.27 9.54
CA GLU A 155 9.99 4.63 10.44
C GLU A 155 9.48 4.86 11.87
N LEU A 156 9.03 3.78 12.49
CA LEU A 156 8.38 3.82 13.79
C LEU A 156 9.28 4.29 14.93
N GLU A 157 10.58 3.97 14.89
CA GLU A 157 11.53 4.40 15.93
C GLU A 157 11.67 5.94 15.98
N PRO A 158 12.03 6.63 14.87
CA PRO A 158 11.99 8.10 14.82
C PRO A 158 10.63 8.69 15.20
N ALA A 159 9.52 8.12 14.70
CA ALA A 159 8.19 8.62 15.00
C ALA A 159 7.87 8.55 16.51
N LEU A 160 8.21 7.44 17.17
CA LEU A 160 8.03 7.27 18.62
C LEU A 160 8.93 8.19 19.44
N ASP A 161 10.19 8.38 19.03
CA ASP A 161 11.10 9.28 19.75
C ASP A 161 10.62 10.73 19.69
N LEU A 162 10.29 11.22 18.49
CA LEU A 162 9.79 12.57 18.29
C LEU A 162 8.46 12.80 19.01
N SER A 163 7.49 11.88 18.88
CA SER A 163 6.19 12.01 19.56
C SER A 163 6.31 12.02 21.09
N ARG A 164 7.22 11.24 21.68
CA ARG A 164 7.48 11.30 23.13
C ARG A 164 8.07 12.64 23.54
N ARG A 165 9.02 13.18 22.78
CA ARG A 165 9.57 14.53 23.04
C ARG A 165 8.47 15.58 23.02
N LEU A 166 7.60 15.54 22.01
CA LEU A 166 6.45 16.44 21.90
C LEU A 166 5.49 16.33 23.10
N LEU A 167 5.25 15.12 23.61
CA LEU A 167 4.44 14.94 24.83
C LEU A 167 5.10 15.53 26.08
N PHE A 168 6.43 15.53 26.16
CA PHE A 168 7.14 16.16 27.28
C PHE A 168 7.14 17.69 27.17
N THR A 169 7.28 18.25 25.97
CA THR A 169 7.32 19.71 25.75
C THR A 169 5.93 20.33 25.70
N HIS A 170 4.92 19.59 25.25
CA HIS A 170 3.53 20.03 25.08
C HIS A 170 2.52 19.05 25.72
N PRO A 171 2.59 18.81 27.04
CA PRO A 171 1.79 17.76 27.71
C PRO A 171 0.27 17.98 27.66
N TYR A 172 -0.19 19.19 27.35
CA TYR A 172 -1.61 19.54 27.26
C TYR A 172 -2.12 19.65 25.82
N GLU A 173 -1.26 19.44 24.82
CA GLU A 173 -1.68 19.46 23.41
C GLU A 173 -2.33 18.12 23.06
N ALA A 174 -3.65 18.15 22.83
CA ALA A 174 -4.44 16.95 22.51
C ALA A 174 -3.94 16.22 21.26
N ARG A 175 -3.47 16.97 20.25
CA ARG A 175 -2.93 16.39 19.01
C ARG A 175 -1.70 15.51 19.24
N CYS A 176 -0.80 15.90 20.17
CA CYS A 176 0.37 15.10 20.51
C CYS A 176 -0.03 13.75 21.13
N THR A 177 -0.99 13.78 22.05
CA THR A 177 -1.52 12.56 22.71
C THR A 177 -2.22 11.65 21.72
N ALA A 178 -3.07 12.21 20.85
CA ALA A 178 -3.77 11.46 19.82
C ALA A 178 -2.80 10.78 18.84
N LEU A 179 -1.79 11.52 18.37
CA LEU A 179 -0.78 10.99 17.44
C LEU A 179 0.05 9.87 18.06
N TYR A 180 0.54 10.06 19.30
CA TYR A 180 1.27 9.00 20.01
C TYR A 180 0.42 7.75 20.22
N ALA A 181 -0.85 7.92 20.61
CA ALA A 181 -1.78 6.81 20.78
C ALA A 181 -2.02 6.06 19.46
N ALA A 182 -2.14 6.78 18.34
CA ALA A 182 -2.30 6.19 17.01
C ALA A 182 -1.08 5.36 16.60
N ILE A 183 0.14 5.87 16.81
CA ILE A 183 1.39 5.12 16.54
C ILE A 183 1.44 3.84 17.39
N LEU A 184 1.08 3.91 18.67
CA LEU A 184 1.01 2.73 19.54
C LEU A 184 -0.07 1.74 19.11
N ALA A 185 -1.19 2.21 18.56
CA ALA A 185 -2.24 1.35 18.03
C ALA A 185 -1.73 0.55 16.82
N THR A 186 -1.03 1.18 15.87
CA THR A 186 -0.38 0.48 14.74
C THR A 186 0.60 -0.60 15.22
N LEU A 187 1.40 -0.30 16.26
CA LEU A 187 2.36 -1.26 16.81
C LEU A 187 1.72 -2.46 17.51
N ARG A 188 0.54 -2.26 18.10
CA ARG A 188 -0.22 -3.30 18.79
C ARG A 188 -1.13 -4.07 17.84
N GLN A 189 -1.29 -3.60 16.61
CA GLN A 189 -2.21 -4.19 15.67
C GLN A 189 -1.77 -5.63 15.36
N PRO A 190 -2.64 -6.63 15.59
CA PRO A 190 -2.33 -8.00 15.22
C PRO A 190 -2.32 -8.09 13.70
N TRP A 191 -1.20 -8.55 13.16
CA TRP A 191 -1.09 -8.93 11.76
C TRP A 191 -1.41 -10.41 11.63
N SER A 192 -2.16 -10.78 10.60
CA SER A 192 -2.48 -12.16 10.31
C SER A 192 -1.24 -13.03 10.10
N PHE A 193 -0.20 -12.43 9.54
CA PHE A 193 1.08 -13.09 9.31
C PHE A 193 2.19 -12.39 10.08
N PRO A 194 3.10 -13.15 10.72
CA PRO A 194 4.22 -12.56 11.42
C PRO A 194 5.11 -11.81 10.43
N MET A 195 5.33 -10.54 10.72
CA MET A 195 6.27 -9.69 9.99
C MET A 195 7.58 -9.56 10.79
N PRO A 196 8.76 -9.65 10.14
CA PRO A 196 10.05 -9.49 10.81
C PRO A 196 10.30 -8.05 11.30
N GLY A 197 9.46 -7.09 10.93
CA GLY A 197 9.54 -5.70 11.37
C GLY A 197 8.33 -4.88 10.87
N PRO A 198 8.32 -3.56 11.11
CA PRO A 198 7.23 -2.69 10.68
C PRO A 198 7.21 -2.41 9.17
N ALA A 199 8.32 -2.70 8.49
CA ALA A 199 8.45 -2.62 7.05
C ALA A 199 9.39 -3.73 6.56
N TRP A 200 9.21 -4.16 5.31
CA TRP A 200 10.04 -5.16 4.65
C TRP A 200 10.57 -4.65 3.32
N GLY A 201 11.89 -4.62 3.13
CA GLY A 201 12.47 -4.20 1.86
C GLY A 201 13.91 -3.74 1.95
N ASP A 202 14.33 -2.98 0.95
CA ASP A 202 15.67 -2.44 0.81
C ASP A 202 15.72 -0.92 1.03
N ALA A 203 16.90 -0.33 0.82
CA ALA A 203 17.17 1.08 1.04
C ALA A 203 16.43 2.05 0.09
N SER A 204 15.74 1.55 -0.93
CA SER A 204 15.04 2.36 -1.95
C SER A 204 13.55 2.04 -2.02
N LEU A 205 13.15 0.80 -1.77
CA LEU A 205 11.76 0.36 -1.80
C LEU A 205 11.48 -0.56 -0.62
N CYS A 206 10.42 -0.28 0.11
CA CYS A 206 9.91 -1.15 1.17
C CYS A 206 8.41 -1.36 1.06
N LEU A 207 7.95 -2.42 1.70
CA LEU A 207 6.56 -2.78 1.89
C LEU A 207 6.19 -2.44 3.32
N VAL A 208 5.21 -1.56 3.49
CA VAL A 208 4.63 -1.19 4.79
C VAL A 208 3.22 -1.74 4.82
N PRO A 209 2.77 -2.42 5.89
CA PRO A 209 1.38 -2.88 5.95
C PRO A 209 0.41 -1.74 5.70
N LEU A 210 -0.55 -1.93 4.80
CA LEU A 210 -1.53 -0.90 4.49
C LEU A 210 -2.45 -0.69 5.71
N ASP A 211 -2.57 0.55 6.14
CA ASP A 211 -3.36 0.95 7.30
C ASP A 211 -4.12 2.25 7.07
N HIS A 212 -4.99 2.62 8.01
CA HIS A 212 -5.83 3.82 7.90
C HIS A 212 -5.02 5.12 7.75
N ALA A 213 -3.77 5.16 8.19
CA ALA A 213 -2.93 6.36 8.06
C ALA A 213 -2.51 6.61 6.61
N HIS A 214 -2.65 5.63 5.71
CA HIS A 214 -2.32 5.77 4.29
C HIS A 214 -3.46 6.32 3.43
N CYS A 215 -4.57 6.82 4.00
CA CYS A 215 -5.74 7.25 3.22
C CYS A 215 -5.38 8.31 2.16
N ASP A 216 -4.69 9.36 2.59
CA ASP A 216 -4.33 10.48 1.71
C ASP A 216 -3.29 10.04 0.67
N ASP A 217 -2.28 9.25 1.08
CA ASP A 217 -1.25 8.70 0.20
C ASP A 217 -1.88 7.87 -0.93
N PHE A 218 -2.82 7.01 -0.53
CA PHE A 218 -3.56 6.15 -1.42
C PHE A 218 -4.40 6.97 -2.38
N ALA A 219 -5.13 7.98 -1.90
CA ALA A 219 -5.96 8.84 -2.74
C ALA A 219 -5.15 9.53 -3.85
N TRP A 220 -3.95 10.02 -3.54
CA TRP A 220 -3.05 10.60 -4.54
C TRP A 220 -2.60 9.58 -5.58
N ALA A 221 -2.21 8.38 -5.15
CA ALA A 221 -1.71 7.34 -6.04
C ALA A 221 -2.83 6.66 -6.87
N TYR A 222 -4.05 6.67 -6.35
CA TYR A 222 -5.21 5.96 -6.89
C TYR A 222 -6.18 6.87 -7.65
N HIS A 223 -5.79 8.11 -7.95
CA HIS A 223 -6.63 9.09 -8.63
C HIS A 223 -7.01 8.70 -10.08
N ASP A 224 -6.22 7.85 -10.74
CA ASP A 224 -6.50 7.39 -12.10
C ASP A 224 -7.57 6.28 -12.10
N PRO A 225 -8.77 6.53 -12.68
CA PRO A 225 -9.85 5.55 -12.69
C PRO A 225 -9.52 4.25 -13.45
N GLU A 226 -8.51 4.25 -14.32
CA GLU A 226 -8.02 3.04 -14.99
C GLU A 226 -7.39 2.05 -14.00
N ILE A 227 -6.83 2.53 -12.88
CA ILE A 227 -6.27 1.65 -11.85
C ILE A 227 -7.39 0.81 -11.24
N ALA A 228 -8.49 1.46 -10.82
CA ALA A 228 -9.66 0.78 -10.28
C ALA A 228 -10.23 -0.25 -11.25
N ALA A 229 -10.42 0.16 -12.51
CA ALA A 229 -10.98 -0.69 -13.55
C ALA A 229 -10.11 -1.92 -13.84
N ARG A 230 -8.78 -1.75 -13.94
CA ARG A 230 -7.86 -2.84 -14.31
C ARG A 230 -7.51 -3.77 -13.15
N CYS A 231 -7.67 -3.31 -11.91
CA CYS A 231 -7.30 -4.07 -10.71
C CYS A 231 -8.50 -4.64 -9.98
N CYS A 232 -9.72 -4.46 -10.52
CA CYS A 232 -10.98 -4.85 -9.88
C CYS A 232 -11.11 -4.29 -8.46
N LEU A 233 -10.61 -3.07 -8.24
CA LEU A 233 -10.64 -2.40 -6.96
C LEU A 233 -11.85 -1.44 -6.90
N PRO A 234 -12.44 -1.19 -5.71
CA PRO A 234 -13.54 -0.25 -5.58
C PRO A 234 -13.15 1.16 -6.02
N ARG A 235 -14.14 1.94 -6.44
CA ARG A 235 -14.04 3.40 -6.46
C ARG A 235 -14.54 3.89 -5.11
N PHE A 236 -13.74 4.70 -4.45
CA PHE A 236 -14.09 5.28 -3.15
C PHE A 236 -14.68 6.66 -3.39
N ALA A 237 -15.88 6.90 -2.89
CA ALA A 237 -16.50 8.22 -2.92
C ALA A 237 -15.85 9.17 -1.91
N ASP A 238 -15.40 8.63 -0.77
CA ASP A 238 -14.77 9.37 0.31
C ASP A 238 -13.81 8.50 1.15
N ALA A 239 -13.21 9.11 2.17
CA ALA A 239 -12.29 8.44 3.09
C ALA A 239 -12.99 7.36 3.96
N ALA A 240 -14.28 7.50 4.25
CA ALA A 240 -15.01 6.55 5.08
C ALA A 240 -15.18 5.21 4.35
N GLU A 241 -15.55 5.23 3.06
CA GLU A 241 -15.61 4.03 2.22
C GLU A 241 -14.24 3.35 2.11
N TRP A 242 -13.17 4.14 1.99
CA TRP A 242 -11.81 3.60 1.95
C TRP A 242 -11.41 2.94 3.27
N HIS A 243 -11.71 3.56 4.42
CA HIS A 243 -11.44 2.97 5.73
C HIS A 243 -12.21 1.67 5.94
N ALA A 244 -13.48 1.61 5.54
CA ALA A 244 -14.28 0.39 5.60
C ALA A 244 -13.65 -0.73 4.76
N TRP A 245 -13.18 -0.41 3.55
CA TRP A 245 -12.47 -1.38 2.71
C TRP A 245 -11.16 -1.88 3.33
N VAL A 246 -10.40 -1.01 4.01
CA VAL A 246 -9.19 -1.42 4.76
C VAL A 246 -9.54 -2.37 5.90
N ASP A 247 -10.62 -2.09 6.64
CA ASP A 247 -11.12 -2.97 7.71
C ASP A 247 -11.56 -4.33 7.16
N ASP A 248 -12.28 -4.36 6.04
CA ASP A 248 -12.69 -5.60 5.37
C ASP A 248 -11.48 -6.44 4.93
N CYS A 249 -10.47 -5.80 4.33
CA CYS A 249 -9.23 -6.47 3.95
C CYS A 249 -8.52 -7.12 5.15
N ARG A 250 -8.61 -6.50 6.33
CA ARG A 250 -8.01 -7.01 7.57
C ARG A 250 -8.85 -8.13 8.19
N ALA A 251 -10.17 -7.94 8.21
CA ALA A 251 -11.11 -8.91 8.73
C ALA A 251 -11.07 -10.24 7.95
N PHE A 252 -10.68 -10.20 6.68
CA PHE A 252 -10.49 -11.40 5.85
C PHE A 252 -9.50 -12.40 6.46
N GLY A 253 -8.54 -11.96 7.27
CA GLY A 253 -7.64 -12.82 8.04
C GLY A 253 -6.54 -13.50 7.21
N ASP A 254 -6.83 -13.94 6.00
CA ASP A 254 -5.86 -14.64 5.13
C ASP A 254 -5.17 -13.69 4.13
N GLN A 255 -5.47 -12.39 4.17
CA GLN A 255 -4.95 -11.39 3.25
C GLN A 255 -3.95 -10.46 3.93
N MET A 256 -2.83 -10.22 3.25
CA MET A 256 -1.91 -9.12 3.57
C MET A 256 -1.87 -8.13 2.41
N THR A 257 -2.19 -6.88 2.70
CA THR A 257 -2.06 -5.77 1.76
C THR A 257 -0.97 -4.83 2.25
N PHE A 258 -0.07 -4.44 1.36
CA PHE A 258 1.05 -3.56 1.65
C PHE A 258 1.01 -2.31 0.78
N ALA A 259 1.20 -1.16 1.41
CA ALA A 259 1.68 0.03 0.74
C ALA A 259 3.09 -0.23 0.17
N VAL A 260 3.28 0.08 -1.10
CA VAL A 260 4.61 0.08 -1.74
C VAL A 260 5.21 1.46 -1.55
N TRP A 261 6.24 1.53 -0.71
CA TRP A 261 6.86 2.78 -0.30
C TRP A 261 8.22 2.94 -0.96
N HIS A 262 8.37 3.98 -1.79
CA HIS A 262 9.66 4.37 -2.36
C HIS A 262 10.31 5.44 -1.49
N ARG A 263 11.59 5.27 -1.17
CA ARG A 263 12.35 6.19 -0.32
C ARG A 263 12.24 7.65 -0.77
N ASP A 264 12.30 7.88 -2.08
CA ASP A 264 12.28 9.23 -2.64
C ASP A 264 10.89 9.66 -3.11
N TRP A 265 9.90 8.76 -3.26
CA TRP A 265 8.60 9.14 -3.85
C TRP A 265 7.40 8.91 -2.92
N GLY A 266 7.64 8.33 -1.74
CA GLY A 266 6.59 7.97 -0.81
C GLY A 266 5.77 6.79 -1.32
N PHE A 267 4.46 6.84 -1.14
CA PHE A 267 3.55 5.82 -1.63
C PHE A 267 3.52 5.79 -3.17
N VAL A 268 3.86 4.65 -3.77
CA VAL A 268 3.87 4.46 -5.24
C VAL A 268 2.90 3.40 -5.73
N GLY A 269 2.19 2.70 -4.84
CA GLY A 269 1.23 1.67 -5.20
C GLY A 269 0.96 0.68 -4.07
N SER A 270 0.40 -0.47 -4.41
CA SER A 270 0.07 -1.51 -3.44
C SER A 270 0.37 -2.91 -4.01
N VAL A 271 0.76 -3.82 -3.13
CA VAL A 271 0.87 -5.25 -3.41
C VAL A 271 0.08 -6.01 -2.35
N SER A 272 -0.65 -7.05 -2.75
CA SER A 272 -1.41 -7.89 -1.84
C SER A 272 -1.15 -9.36 -2.12
N LEU A 273 -1.22 -10.16 -1.06
CA LEU A 273 -1.17 -11.60 -1.11
C LEU A 273 -2.28 -12.17 -0.23
N VAL A 274 -3.14 -13.00 -0.82
CA VAL A 274 -4.04 -13.87 -0.06
C VAL A 274 -3.37 -15.22 0.09
N MET A 275 -3.33 -15.77 1.29
CA MET A 275 -2.64 -17.01 1.61
C MET A 275 -3.64 -18.05 2.12
N ALA A 276 -3.66 -19.22 1.49
CA ALA A 276 -4.34 -20.40 1.98
C ALA A 276 -3.30 -21.51 2.17
N GLU A 277 -2.92 -21.77 3.42
CA GLU A 277 -1.79 -22.65 3.75
C GLU A 277 -0.50 -22.18 3.07
N ASP A 278 0.09 -22.97 2.17
CA ASP A 278 1.31 -22.65 1.41
C ASP A 278 1.04 -22.13 -0.02
N ILE A 279 -0.23 -21.83 -0.33
CA ILE A 279 -0.71 -21.37 -1.63
C ILE A 279 -1.09 -19.89 -1.54
N GLY A 280 -0.50 -19.07 -2.41
CA GLY A 280 -0.76 -17.63 -2.49
C GLY A 280 -1.60 -17.23 -3.70
N PHE A 281 -2.37 -16.15 -3.58
CA PHE A 281 -2.93 -15.39 -4.71
C PHE A 281 -2.44 -13.94 -4.66
N PHE A 282 -1.74 -13.53 -5.71
CA PHE A 282 -1.03 -12.26 -5.77
C PHE A 282 -1.77 -11.20 -6.60
N TYR A 283 -1.80 -9.98 -6.07
CA TYR A 283 -2.33 -8.78 -6.70
C TYR A 283 -1.34 -7.63 -6.56
N TYR A 284 -1.32 -6.73 -7.54
CA TYR A 284 -0.58 -5.49 -7.40
C TYR A 284 -1.10 -4.39 -8.32
N TRP A 285 -0.80 -3.16 -7.94
CA TRP A 285 -0.91 -2.01 -8.81
C TRP A 285 0.15 -0.96 -8.46
N ILE A 286 0.49 -0.12 -9.42
CA ILE A 286 1.43 0.99 -9.29
C ILE A 286 0.76 2.22 -9.86
N ALA A 287 0.86 3.35 -9.14
CA ALA A 287 0.26 4.62 -9.57
C ALA A 287 0.73 4.99 -10.97
N ALA A 288 -0.13 5.63 -11.76
CA ALA A 288 0.13 5.95 -13.16
C ALA A 288 1.50 6.62 -13.38
N ASP A 289 1.85 7.59 -12.53
CA ASP A 289 3.11 8.35 -12.55
C ASP A 289 4.38 7.49 -12.40
N PHE A 290 4.24 6.29 -11.82
CA PHE A 290 5.33 5.39 -11.47
C PHE A 290 5.38 4.13 -12.32
N GLN A 291 4.47 3.99 -13.29
CA GLN A 291 4.45 2.85 -14.21
C GLN A 291 5.64 2.87 -15.18
N GLY A 292 6.08 1.69 -15.62
CA GLY A 292 7.22 1.56 -16.53
C GLY A 292 8.61 1.73 -15.88
N LEU A 293 8.68 2.17 -14.62
CA LEU A 293 9.93 2.33 -13.86
C LEU A 293 10.46 1.03 -13.22
N GLY A 294 9.75 -0.09 -13.41
CA GLY A 294 10.13 -1.39 -12.83
C GLY A 294 9.81 -1.56 -11.34
N LEU A 295 9.07 -0.61 -10.74
CA LEU A 295 8.71 -0.63 -9.32
C LEU A 295 7.75 -1.78 -8.97
N GLY A 296 6.77 -2.08 -9.81
CA GLY A 296 5.86 -3.22 -9.60
C GLY A 296 6.60 -4.56 -9.46
N PRO A 297 7.40 -4.98 -10.45
CA PRO A 297 8.22 -6.19 -10.33
C PRO A 297 9.24 -6.17 -9.19
N LYS A 298 9.66 -5.00 -8.72
CA LYS A 298 10.52 -4.90 -7.54
C LYS A 298 9.72 -5.16 -6.25
N ALA A 299 8.58 -4.49 -6.08
CA ALA A 299 7.69 -4.68 -4.93
C ALA A 299 7.21 -6.13 -4.80
N ALA A 300 6.81 -6.75 -5.92
CA ALA A 300 6.37 -8.15 -5.95
C ALA A 300 7.49 -9.11 -5.50
N ARG A 301 8.74 -8.87 -5.90
CA ARG A 301 9.88 -9.69 -5.44
C ARG A 301 10.10 -9.58 -3.93
N LEU A 302 9.99 -8.38 -3.37
CA LEU A 302 10.07 -8.19 -1.91
C LEU A 302 8.95 -8.97 -1.19
N LEU A 303 7.73 -8.95 -1.72
CA LEU A 303 6.61 -9.69 -1.14
C LEU A 303 6.81 -11.19 -1.22
N PHE A 304 7.29 -11.72 -2.36
CA PHE A 304 7.59 -13.15 -2.48
C PHE A 304 8.73 -13.58 -1.57
N GLU A 305 9.79 -12.79 -1.46
CA GLU A 305 10.89 -13.06 -0.52
C GLU A 305 10.38 -13.15 0.93
N LEU A 306 9.52 -12.20 1.34
CA LEU A 306 8.87 -12.21 2.65
C LEU A 306 8.04 -13.48 2.85
N ALA A 307 7.14 -13.76 1.91
CA ALA A 307 6.20 -14.88 2.02
C ALA A 307 6.89 -16.25 1.96
N GLU A 308 7.93 -16.40 1.13
CA GLU A 308 8.71 -17.63 1.01
C GLU A 308 9.56 -17.87 2.27
N THR A 309 10.18 -16.82 2.80
CA THR A 309 11.08 -16.92 3.94
C THR A 309 10.32 -17.11 5.25
N HIS A 310 9.20 -16.40 5.43
CA HIS A 310 8.53 -16.27 6.72
C HIS A 310 7.18 -16.98 6.79
N TRP A 311 6.48 -17.15 5.66
CA TRP A 311 5.11 -17.69 5.64
C TRP A 311 5.02 -19.05 4.94
N GLY A 312 6.14 -19.54 4.39
CA GLY A 312 6.20 -20.86 3.78
C GLY A 312 5.54 -20.93 2.40
N LEU A 313 5.38 -19.81 1.69
CA LEU A 313 4.82 -19.79 0.33
C LEU A 313 5.54 -20.80 -0.57
N ARG A 314 4.77 -21.72 -1.15
CA ARG A 314 5.25 -22.77 -2.07
C ARG A 314 4.89 -22.45 -3.51
N VAL A 315 3.67 -21.98 -3.73
CA VAL A 315 3.12 -21.69 -5.06
C VAL A 315 2.27 -20.43 -4.97
N CYS A 316 2.36 -19.60 -5.99
CA CYS A 316 1.57 -18.39 -6.10
C CYS A 316 0.81 -18.35 -7.42
N TYR A 317 -0.46 -17.98 -7.34
CA TYR A 317 -1.33 -17.73 -8.46
C TYR A 317 -1.52 -16.23 -8.66
N ALA A 318 -1.83 -15.83 -9.88
CA ALA A 318 -2.22 -14.47 -10.21
C ALA A 318 -3.15 -14.50 -11.41
N LYS A 319 -3.90 -13.42 -11.61
CA LYS A 319 -4.70 -13.22 -12.82
C LYS A 319 -4.57 -11.81 -13.35
N CYS A 320 -4.82 -11.65 -14.65
CA CYS A 320 -4.99 -10.34 -15.26
C CYS A 320 -5.93 -10.44 -16.47
N PHE A 321 -6.51 -9.31 -16.88
CA PHE A 321 -7.24 -9.24 -18.16
C PHE A 321 -6.33 -9.55 -19.35
N ALA A 322 -6.88 -10.18 -20.39
CA ALA A 322 -6.13 -10.62 -21.57
C ALA A 322 -5.47 -9.47 -22.35
N ASP A 323 -6.11 -8.30 -22.34
CA ASP A 323 -5.67 -7.04 -22.96
C ASP A 323 -4.70 -6.24 -22.07
N ASN A 324 -4.53 -6.61 -20.80
CA ASN A 324 -3.57 -5.98 -19.90
C ASN A 324 -2.14 -6.45 -20.17
N HIS A 325 -1.60 -6.04 -21.32
CA HIS A 325 -0.25 -6.39 -21.78
C HIS A 325 0.86 -5.99 -20.79
N SER A 326 0.67 -4.91 -20.03
CA SER A 326 1.62 -4.46 -19.02
C SER A 326 1.73 -5.48 -17.88
N SER A 327 0.59 -5.89 -17.32
CA SER A 327 0.55 -6.91 -16.26
C SER A 327 1.09 -8.25 -16.75
N ARG A 328 0.71 -8.70 -17.96
CA ARG A 328 1.25 -9.94 -18.57
C ARG A 328 2.79 -9.94 -18.66
N LYS A 329 3.38 -8.83 -19.12
CA LYS A 329 4.84 -8.68 -19.17
C LYS A 329 5.46 -8.63 -17.77
N GLY A 330 4.79 -7.98 -16.82
CA GLY A 330 5.20 -7.91 -15.42
C GLY A 330 5.24 -9.29 -14.75
N LEU A 331 4.16 -10.06 -14.87
CA LEU A 331 4.03 -11.43 -14.36
C LEU A 331 5.10 -12.35 -14.98
N ALA A 332 5.30 -12.31 -16.30
CA ALA A 332 6.35 -13.10 -16.94
C ALA A 332 7.75 -12.79 -16.39
N LYS A 333 8.08 -11.52 -16.15
CA LYS A 333 9.35 -11.11 -15.51
C LYS A 333 9.50 -11.59 -14.07
N LEU A 334 8.39 -11.84 -13.39
CA LEU A 334 8.35 -12.37 -12.02
C LEU A 334 8.44 -13.90 -11.97
N GLY A 335 8.55 -14.57 -13.13
CA GLY A 335 8.60 -16.03 -13.22
C GLY A 335 7.23 -16.70 -13.15
N PHE A 336 6.16 -15.95 -13.42
CA PHE A 336 4.84 -16.54 -13.61
C PHE A 336 4.71 -17.12 -15.03
N GLU A 337 4.19 -18.32 -15.10
CA GLU A 337 3.87 -19.04 -16.33
C GLU A 337 2.36 -19.03 -16.56
N PRO A 338 1.89 -18.82 -17.81
CA PRO A 338 0.47 -18.87 -18.12
C PRO A 338 -0.08 -20.29 -17.93
N LEU A 339 -1.25 -20.40 -17.31
CA LEU A 339 -1.94 -21.66 -17.13
C LEU A 339 -2.84 -21.97 -18.33
N ASN A 340 -2.81 -23.22 -18.80
CA ASN A 340 -3.71 -23.71 -19.83
C ASN A 340 -4.99 -24.32 -19.23
N ILE A 341 -5.69 -23.52 -18.43
CA ILE A 341 -6.95 -23.89 -17.78
C ILE A 341 -8.01 -22.85 -18.11
N HIS A 342 -9.26 -23.28 -18.18
CA HIS A 342 -10.38 -22.35 -18.30
C HIS A 342 -11.01 -22.12 -16.92
N VAL A 343 -10.91 -20.88 -16.44
CA VAL A 343 -11.64 -20.42 -15.25
C VAL A 343 -12.80 -19.57 -15.74
N ARG A 344 -14.02 -19.93 -15.34
CA ARG A 344 -15.21 -19.11 -15.58
C ARG A 344 -15.19 -17.96 -14.58
N THR A 345 -15.22 -16.75 -15.12
CA THR A 345 -15.16 -15.49 -14.39
C THR A 345 -16.26 -14.58 -14.90
N GLU A 346 -16.62 -13.56 -14.14
CA GLU A 346 -17.69 -12.62 -14.53
C GLU A 346 -17.36 -11.85 -15.81
N SER A 347 -16.08 -11.53 -16.04
CA SER A 347 -15.63 -10.79 -17.23
C SER A 347 -15.34 -11.68 -18.45
N GLY A 348 -15.15 -12.98 -18.26
CA GLY A 348 -14.88 -13.96 -19.33
C GLY A 348 -13.55 -13.78 -20.08
N ASN A 349 -12.71 -12.81 -19.71
CA ASN A 349 -11.48 -12.45 -20.43
C ASN A 349 -10.22 -12.43 -19.54
N GLU A 350 -10.22 -13.18 -18.43
CA GLU A 350 -9.10 -13.25 -17.50
C GLU A 350 -8.14 -14.38 -17.86
N LEU A 351 -6.84 -14.08 -17.84
CA LEU A 351 -5.75 -15.04 -17.95
C LEU A 351 -5.24 -15.37 -16.56
N HIS A 352 -4.93 -16.64 -16.32
CA HIS A 352 -4.43 -17.14 -15.05
C HIS A 352 -2.98 -17.56 -15.18
N PHE A 353 -2.22 -17.34 -14.12
CA PHE A 353 -0.79 -17.58 -14.09
C PHE A 353 -0.40 -18.29 -12.80
N ARG A 354 0.71 -19.03 -12.86
CA ARG A 354 1.31 -19.72 -11.72
C ARG A 354 2.80 -19.44 -11.63
N ARG A 355 3.28 -19.24 -10.42
CA ARG A 355 4.70 -19.18 -10.06
C ARG A 355 4.96 -20.19 -8.97
N VAL A 356 5.96 -21.06 -9.15
CA VAL A 356 6.43 -21.98 -8.11
C VAL A 356 7.64 -21.35 -7.42
N SER A 357 7.67 -21.39 -6.09
CA SER A 357 8.77 -20.83 -5.32
C SER A 357 10.08 -21.58 -5.59
N PRO A 358 11.23 -20.89 -5.62
CA PRO A 358 12.52 -21.52 -5.91
C PRO A 358 12.82 -22.71 -5.00
N GLY A 359 13.29 -23.82 -5.59
CA GLY A 359 13.63 -25.05 -4.85
C GLY A 359 12.42 -25.88 -4.38
N ARG A 360 11.19 -25.44 -4.64
CA ARG A 360 9.98 -26.24 -4.39
C ARG A 360 9.66 -27.10 -5.61
N VAL A 361 9.21 -28.32 -5.33
CA VAL A 361 8.67 -29.20 -6.37
C VAL A 361 7.21 -28.80 -6.61
N PRO A 362 6.73 -28.68 -7.86
CA PRO A 362 5.31 -28.56 -8.13
C PRO A 362 4.61 -29.86 -7.71
N THR A 363 3.80 -29.83 -6.65
CA THR A 363 3.31 -31.07 -5.99
C THR A 363 1.80 -31.27 -6.01
N PHE A 364 1.05 -30.67 -6.94
CA PHE A 364 -0.42 -30.82 -6.97
C PHE A 364 -1.04 -30.63 -8.35
N ASP A 365 -2.28 -31.14 -8.46
CA ASP A 365 -3.23 -30.83 -9.52
C ASP A 365 -3.62 -29.34 -9.45
N VAL A 366 -3.14 -28.53 -10.41
CA VAL A 366 -3.37 -27.07 -10.47
C VAL A 366 -4.85 -26.70 -10.32
N PRO A 367 -5.79 -27.36 -11.02
CA PRO A 367 -7.22 -27.22 -10.78
C PRO A 367 -7.66 -27.37 -9.32
N GLU A 368 -7.13 -28.34 -8.58
CA GLU A 368 -7.47 -28.56 -7.17
C GLU A 368 -6.95 -27.43 -6.29
N GLU A 369 -5.69 -27.02 -6.47
CA GLU A 369 -5.10 -25.87 -5.77
C GLU A 369 -5.93 -24.59 -5.99
N LEU A 370 -6.34 -24.32 -7.23
CA LEU A 370 -7.16 -23.14 -7.55
C LEU A 370 -8.58 -23.23 -6.99
N ARG A 371 -9.22 -24.41 -7.00
CA ARG A 371 -10.54 -24.58 -6.36
C ARG A 371 -10.46 -24.32 -4.86
N PHE A 372 -9.45 -24.88 -4.19
CA PHE A 372 -9.21 -24.64 -2.77
C PHE A 372 -9.00 -23.15 -2.47
N LEU A 373 -8.12 -22.51 -3.24
CA LEU A 373 -7.81 -21.09 -3.10
C LEU A 373 -9.04 -20.20 -3.37
N PHE A 374 -9.80 -20.46 -4.43
CA PHE A 374 -11.04 -19.72 -4.72
C PHE A 374 -12.13 -19.94 -3.68
N GLN A 375 -12.25 -21.14 -3.12
CA GLN A 375 -13.17 -21.39 -2.01
C GLN A 375 -12.76 -20.58 -0.78
N ARG A 376 -11.46 -20.50 -0.47
CA ARG A 376 -10.95 -19.72 0.66
C ARG A 376 -11.09 -18.22 0.47
N MET A 377 -10.74 -17.74 -0.71
CA MET A 377 -10.95 -16.36 -1.18
C MET A 377 -12.40 -16.02 -1.39
N ALA A 378 -13.27 -17.03 -1.31
CA ALA A 378 -14.69 -16.84 -1.44
C ALA A 378 -15.05 -16.20 -2.81
N SER A 379 -14.30 -16.61 -3.84
CA SER A 379 -14.42 -16.07 -5.19
C SER A 379 -15.62 -16.65 -5.91
N THR A 380 -16.25 -15.85 -6.76
CA THR A 380 -17.26 -16.31 -7.74
C THR A 380 -16.64 -17.09 -8.90
N SER A 381 -15.30 -17.12 -9.01
CA SER A 381 -14.57 -17.81 -10.07
C SER A 381 -14.68 -19.34 -9.93
N GLN A 382 -14.98 -20.03 -11.04
CA GLN A 382 -15.11 -21.49 -11.06
C GLN A 382 -14.12 -22.12 -12.04
N VAL A 383 -13.33 -23.09 -11.57
CA VAL A 383 -12.42 -23.85 -12.44
C VAL A 383 -13.26 -24.83 -13.26
N ALA A 384 -13.44 -24.53 -14.56
CA ALA A 384 -14.35 -25.27 -15.41
C ALA A 384 -13.73 -26.55 -15.95
N GLU A 385 -12.62 -26.47 -16.69
CA GLU A 385 -11.99 -27.63 -17.34
C GLU A 385 -10.48 -27.39 -17.60
N ILE A 386 -9.68 -28.46 -17.55
CA ILE A 386 -8.30 -28.45 -18.08
C ILE A 386 -8.43 -28.55 -19.60
N ILE A 387 -7.95 -27.53 -20.33
CA ILE A 387 -7.81 -27.65 -21.77
C ILE A 387 -6.61 -28.57 -21.98
N THR A 388 -6.82 -29.87 -22.10
CA THR A 388 -5.78 -30.75 -22.65
C THR A 388 -5.53 -30.24 -24.06
N ALA A 389 -4.40 -29.56 -24.26
CA ALA A 389 -3.99 -29.14 -25.60
C ALA A 389 -4.08 -30.38 -26.48
N LYS A 390 -4.97 -30.36 -27.47
CA LYS A 390 -5.08 -31.42 -28.46
C LYS A 390 -3.65 -31.61 -28.98
N PRO A 391 -3.04 -32.81 -28.86
CA PRO A 391 -1.66 -33.00 -29.30
C PRO A 391 -1.56 -32.45 -30.71
N ARG A 392 -0.60 -31.53 -30.94
CA ARG A 392 -0.34 -31.02 -32.29
C ARG A 392 -0.15 -32.25 -33.15
N GLU A 393 -1.11 -32.56 -34.03
CA GLU A 393 -0.95 -33.60 -35.03
C GLU A 393 0.35 -33.26 -35.75
N GLU A 394 1.36 -34.10 -35.55
CA GLU A 394 2.62 -34.00 -36.27
C GLU A 394 2.24 -34.08 -37.74
N ILE A 395 2.30 -32.93 -38.41
CA ILE A 395 2.19 -32.85 -39.86
C ILE A 395 3.41 -33.62 -40.38
N SER A 396 3.20 -34.91 -40.63
CA SER A 396 4.16 -35.75 -41.35
C SER A 396 4.24 -35.17 -42.76
N ILE A 397 5.41 -34.59 -43.09
CA ILE A 397 5.76 -34.09 -44.42
C ILE A 397 6.16 -35.26 -45.30
#